data_AF-A0A183KKP8-F1
#
_entry.id   AF-A0A183KKP8-F1
#
_cell.length_a   1.000
_cell.length_b   1.000
_cell.length_c   1.000
_cell.angle_alpha   90.00
_cell.angle_beta   90.00
_cell.angle_gamma   90.00
#
_symmetry.space_group_name_H-M   'P 1'
#
loop_
_entity.id
_entity.type
_entity.pdbx_description
1 polymer ?
#
loop_
_entity_poly.entity_id
_entity_poly.type
_entity_poly.pdbx_seq_one_letter_code
_entity_poly.pdbx_strand_id
1 'polypeptide(L)'
;MSHMLSIGYGRFPPTSIGEAWITIVSMMSGATCYALFVGHAAALIQSFDTSKRLYREKFKQVEEYMAYRKLPRALRQRIANYYEHRYQGKMFDEAQILNEFSECLREVSSF
;
A
#
# COMPACT_ATOMS: atom_id res chain seq x y z
N MET A 1 -8.12 12.93 -29.76
CA MET A 1 -7.53 13.16 -28.41
C MET A 1 -8.48 13.93 -27.47
N SER A 2 -9.50 14.63 -27.98
CA SER A 2 -10.48 15.41 -27.20
C SER A 2 -11.53 14.58 -26.42
N HIS A 3 -11.91 13.39 -26.90
CA HIS A 3 -12.89 12.52 -26.22
C HIS A 3 -12.38 11.89 -24.91
N MET A 4 -11.06 11.87 -24.70
CA MET A 4 -10.44 11.21 -23.55
C MET A 4 -10.28 12.12 -22.32
N LEU A 5 -10.55 13.43 -22.46
CA LEU A 5 -10.29 14.43 -21.40
C LEU A 5 -11.56 15.11 -20.86
N SER A 6 -12.76 14.65 -21.19
CA SER A 6 -14.01 15.22 -20.67
C SER A 6 -14.19 16.74 -20.94
N ILE A 7 -13.58 17.26 -22.02
CA ILE A 7 -13.67 18.69 -22.41
C ILE A 7 -14.90 18.97 -23.30
N GLY A 8 -15.71 17.95 -23.58
CA GLY A 8 -16.89 18.07 -24.43
C GLY A 8 -16.56 17.85 -25.90
N TYR A 9 -17.61 17.53 -26.65
CA TYR A 9 -17.55 17.39 -28.10
C TYR A 9 -16.96 18.66 -28.70
N GLY A 10 -16.11 18.53 -29.73
CA GLY A 10 -15.67 19.69 -30.51
C GLY A 10 -16.85 20.47 -31.11
N ARG A 11 -16.56 21.38 -32.03
CA ARG A 11 -17.46 22.39 -32.63
C ARG A 11 -18.87 21.91 -33.08
N PHE A 12 -19.14 20.60 -33.16
CA PHE A 12 -20.45 20.03 -33.49
C PHE A 12 -20.79 18.83 -32.56
N PRO A 13 -22.00 18.77 -31.99
CA PRO A 13 -22.49 17.57 -31.30
C PRO A 13 -22.68 16.41 -32.29
N PRO A 14 -22.57 15.15 -31.86
CA PRO A 14 -22.81 13.99 -32.72
C PRO A 14 -24.25 14.06 -33.23
N THR A 15 -24.42 14.18 -34.54
CA THR A 15 -25.74 14.31 -35.18
C THR A 15 -26.29 12.96 -35.64
N SER A 16 -25.46 11.91 -35.66
CA SER A 16 -25.82 10.55 -36.04
C SER A 16 -25.84 9.59 -34.84
N ILE A 17 -26.87 8.74 -34.75
CA ILE A 17 -27.06 7.75 -33.68
C ILE A 17 -25.84 6.81 -33.55
N GLY A 18 -25.15 6.53 -34.67
CA GLY A 18 -23.97 5.67 -34.70
C GLY A 18 -22.73 6.29 -34.05
N GLU A 19 -22.52 7.60 -34.27
CA GLU A 19 -21.40 8.34 -33.65
C GLU A 19 -21.59 8.49 -32.13
N ALA A 20 -22.85 8.65 -31.69
CA ALA A 20 -23.20 8.67 -30.28
C ALA A 20 -22.85 7.35 -29.58
N TRP A 21 -23.20 6.20 -30.18
CA TRP A 21 -22.85 4.89 -29.64
C TRP A 21 -21.34 4.66 -29.54
N ILE A 22 -20.59 5.00 -30.60
CA ILE A 22 -19.11 4.89 -30.59
C ILE A 22 -18.50 5.78 -29.50
N THR A 23 -19.06 6.98 -29.29
CA THR A 23 -18.59 7.87 -28.23
C THR A 23 -18.89 7.31 -26.83
N ILE A 24 -20.09 6.78 -26.59
CA ILE A 24 -20.46 6.20 -25.30
C ILE A 24 -19.55 5.01 -24.98
N VAL A 25 -19.33 4.11 -25.94
CA VAL A 25 -18.46 2.93 -25.76
C VAL A 25 -17.01 3.34 -25.49
N SER A 26 -16.48 4.33 -26.22
CA SER A 26 -15.11 4.80 -26.01
C SER A 26 -14.92 5.54 -24.68
N MET A 27 -15.93 6.25 -24.21
CA MET A 27 -15.88 6.93 -22.90
C MET A 27 -15.98 5.91 -21.75
N MET A 28 -16.83 4.90 -21.88
CA MET A 28 -16.92 3.80 -20.90
C MET A 28 -15.62 2.99 -20.83
N SER A 29 -15.02 2.66 -21.97
CA SER A 29 -13.76 1.91 -21.99
C SER A 29 -12.61 2.74 -21.41
N GLY A 30 -12.51 4.02 -21.76
CA GLY A 30 -11.53 4.94 -21.21
C GLY A 30 -11.65 5.09 -19.69
N ALA A 31 -12.87 5.31 -19.19
CA ALA A 31 -13.14 5.45 -17.75
C ALA A 31 -12.79 4.16 -16.98
N THR A 32 -13.15 2.99 -17.53
CA THR A 32 -12.88 1.69 -16.89
C THR A 32 -11.38 1.42 -16.83
N CYS A 33 -10.65 1.63 -17.93
CA CYS A 33 -9.19 1.47 -17.97
C CYS A 33 -8.50 2.40 -16.98
N TYR A 34 -8.92 3.66 -16.90
CA TYR A 34 -8.34 4.61 -15.95
C TYR A 34 -8.60 4.21 -14.50
N ALA A 35 -9.84 3.80 -14.17
CA ALA A 35 -10.19 3.35 -12.83
C ALA A 35 -9.36 2.11 -12.41
N LEU A 36 -9.21 1.14 -13.31
CA LEU A 36 -8.39 -0.06 -13.05
C LEU A 36 -6.91 0.30 -12.88
N PHE A 37 -6.37 1.18 -13.73
CA PHE A 37 -4.99 1.64 -13.61
C PHE A 37 -4.73 2.33 -12.28
N VAL A 38 -5.59 3.27 -11.88
CA VAL A 38 -5.49 3.95 -10.59
C VAL A 38 -5.63 2.96 -9.43
N GLY A 39 -6.57 2.02 -9.53
CA GLY A 39 -6.75 0.97 -8.52
C GLY A 39 -5.50 0.10 -8.35
N HIS A 40 -4.90 -0.34 -9.46
CA HIS A 40 -3.67 -1.13 -9.42
C HIS A 40 -2.47 -0.32 -8.93
N ALA A 41 -2.33 0.94 -9.35
CA ALA A 41 -1.29 1.83 -8.85
C ALA A 41 -1.43 2.06 -7.33
N ALA A 42 -2.64 2.28 -6.84
CA ALA A 42 -2.92 2.42 -5.42
C ALA A 42 -2.62 1.13 -4.64
N ALA A 43 -3.02 -0.03 -5.17
CA ALA A 43 -2.71 -1.32 -4.57
C ALA A 43 -1.20 -1.59 -4.52
N LEU A 44 -0.45 -1.20 -5.56
CA LEU A 44 0.99 -1.29 -5.60
C LEU A 44 1.66 -0.36 -4.58
N ILE A 45 1.20 0.90 -4.46
CA ILE A 45 1.70 1.81 -3.43
C ILE A 45 1.43 1.25 -2.03
N GLN A 46 0.25 0.68 -1.81
CA GLN A 46 -0.09 0.03 -0.55
C GLN A 46 0.75 -1.24 -0.31
N SER A 47 1.09 -2.01 -1.36
CA SER A 47 1.90 -3.22 -1.24
C SER A 47 3.34 -2.89 -0.86
N PHE A 48 3.93 -1.85 -1.45
CA PHE A 48 5.27 -1.35 -1.10
C PHE A 48 5.37 -0.87 0.36
N ASP A 49 4.30 -0.35 0.95
CA ASP A 49 4.29 0.14 2.33
C ASP A 49 3.72 -0.88 3.35
N THR A 50 3.46 -2.13 2.95
CA THR A 50 2.83 -3.15 3.80
C THR A 50 3.66 -3.43 5.05
N SER A 51 4.98 -3.61 4.93
CA SER A 51 5.85 -3.92 6.07
C SER A 51 5.93 -2.77 7.08
N LYS A 52 5.93 -1.52 6.60
CA LYS A 52 5.92 -0.34 7.48
C LYS A 52 4.54 -0.14 8.11
N ARG A 53 3.45 -0.41 7.38
CA ARG A 53 2.09 -0.37 7.93
C ARG A 53 1.92 -1.38 9.05
N LEU A 54 2.37 -2.62 8.85
CA LEU A 54 2.31 -3.68 9.86
C LEU A 54 3.11 -3.30 11.13
N TYR A 55 4.32 -2.77 10.95
CA TYR A 55 5.13 -2.26 12.05
C TYR A 55 4.39 -1.15 12.83
N ARG A 56 3.82 -0.17 12.12
CA ARG A 56 3.07 0.94 12.75
C ARG A 56 1.85 0.44 13.51
N GLU A 57 1.09 -0.49 12.96
CA GLU A 57 -0.07 -1.08 13.65
C GLU A 57 0.34 -1.83 14.92
N LYS A 58 1.38 -2.66 14.84
CA LYS A 58 1.89 -3.38 16.02
C LYS A 58 2.45 -2.43 17.07
N PHE A 59 3.22 -1.42 16.66
CA PHE A 59 3.76 -0.42 17.58
C PHE A 59 2.66 0.40 18.26
N LYS A 60 1.60 0.75 17.53
CA LYS A 60 0.43 1.44 18.10
C LYS A 60 -0.26 0.61 19.19
N GLN A 61 -0.41 -0.70 19.00
CA GLN A 61 -0.94 -1.60 20.04
C GLN A 61 -0.05 -1.60 21.29
N VAL A 62 1.27 -1.58 21.11
CA VAL A 62 2.23 -1.47 22.23
C VAL A 62 2.05 -0.12 22.94
N GLU A 63 1.91 0.98 22.20
CA GLU A 63 1.64 2.30 22.77
C GLU A 63 0.37 2.36 23.61
N GLU A 64 -0.74 1.80 23.10
CA GLU A 64 -2.00 1.70 23.82
C GLU A 64 -1.86 0.87 25.10
N TYR A 65 -1.11 -0.23 25.07
CA TYR A 65 -0.81 -1.03 26.26
C TYR A 65 0.01 -0.24 27.29
N MET A 66 1.02 0.52 26.85
CA MET A 66 1.82 1.40 27.71
C MET A 66 1.00 2.54 28.32
N ALA A 67 -0.01 3.03 27.58
CA ALA A 67 -0.99 4.01 28.05
C ALA A 67 -1.88 3.42 29.14
N TYR A 68 -2.46 2.25 28.89
CA TYR A 68 -3.32 1.53 29.84
C TYR A 68 -2.60 1.23 31.16
N ARG A 69 -1.35 0.73 31.10
CA ARG A 69 -0.53 0.45 32.29
C ARG A 69 0.05 1.68 32.98
N LYS A 70 -0.19 2.89 32.45
CA LYS A 70 0.37 4.17 32.95
C LYS A 70 1.88 4.12 33.18
N LEU A 71 2.62 3.54 32.23
CA LEU A 71 4.07 3.44 32.35
C LEU A 71 4.72 4.84 32.40
N PRO A 72 5.73 5.04 33.26
CA PRO A 72 6.45 6.31 33.33
C PRO A 72 7.13 6.63 31.99
N ARG A 73 7.22 7.92 31.65
CA ARG A 73 7.71 8.41 30.36
C ARG A 73 9.09 7.88 29.98
N ALA A 74 9.99 7.74 30.96
CA ALA A 74 11.32 7.17 30.77
C ALA A 74 11.29 5.72 30.27
N LEU A 75 10.35 4.90 30.77
CA LEU A 75 10.21 3.51 30.35
C LEU A 75 9.59 3.40 28.94
N ARG A 76 8.61 4.26 28.62
CA ARG A 76 8.07 4.35 27.25
C ARG A 76 9.14 4.71 26.23
N GLN A 77 9.99 5.69 26.55
CA GLN A 77 11.09 6.10 25.68
C GLN A 77 12.08 4.94 25.44
N ARG A 78 12.39 4.17 26.49
CA ARG A 78 13.26 2.99 26.41
C ARG A 78 12.66 1.90 25.51
N ILE A 79 11.36 1.64 25.64
CA ILE A 79 10.65 0.66 24.81
C ILE A 79 10.62 1.13 23.35
N ALA A 80 10.32 2.39 23.10
CA ALA A 80 10.33 2.97 21.75
C ALA A 80 11.72 2.86 21.09
N ASN A 81 12.77 3.29 21.79
CA ASN A 81 14.15 3.20 21.29
C ASN A 81 14.59 1.75 21.04
N TYR A 82 14.19 0.81 21.90
CA TYR A 82 14.46 -0.62 21.69
C TYR A 82 13.77 -1.15 20.43
N TYR A 83 12.48 -0.84 20.24
CA TYR A 83 11.73 -1.25 19.05
C TYR A 83 12.25 -0.60 17.76
N GLU A 84 12.67 0.65 17.82
CA GLU A 84 13.27 1.34 16.67
C GLU A 84 14.63 0.75 16.30
N HIS A 85 15.47 0.45 17.30
CA HIS A 85 16.78 -0.18 17.07
C HIS A 85 16.67 -1.63 16.58
N ARG A 86 15.75 -2.43 17.16
CA ARG A 86 15.58 -3.86 16.82
C ARG A 86 14.96 -4.09 15.44
N TYR A 87 14.04 -3.23 15.02
CA TYR A 87 13.29 -3.42 13.77
C TYR A 87 13.66 -2.40 12.67
N GLN A 88 14.39 -1.32 12.98
CA GLN A 88 14.79 -0.28 12.00
C GLN A 88 13.63 0.23 11.11
N GLY A 89 12.40 0.23 11.64
CA GLY A 89 11.18 0.60 10.91
C GLY A 89 10.69 -0.44 9.87
N LYS A 90 11.26 -1.65 9.83
CA LYS A 90 10.82 -2.77 8.98
C LYS A 90 10.61 -4.02 9.85
N MET A 91 9.37 -4.45 9.97
CA MET A 91 9.05 -5.70 10.68
C MET A 91 9.23 -6.86 9.70
N PHE A 92 10.30 -7.64 9.88
CA PHE A 92 10.51 -8.90 9.17
C PHE A 92 10.23 -10.06 10.11
N ASP A 93 9.45 -11.03 9.63
CA ASP A 93 9.21 -12.28 10.37
C ASP A 93 10.41 -13.21 10.15
N GLU A 94 11.50 -12.95 10.87
CA GLU A 94 12.76 -13.69 10.76
C GLU A 94 12.53 -15.20 10.90
N ALA A 95 11.63 -15.64 11.79
CA ALA A 95 11.35 -17.06 12.01
C ALA A 95 10.67 -17.72 10.80
N GLN A 96 9.79 -17.00 10.11
CA GLN A 96 9.13 -17.49 8.91
C GLN A 96 10.11 -17.52 7.72
N ILE A 97 10.92 -16.48 7.55
CA ILE A 97 11.96 -16.41 6.50
C ILE A 97 13.02 -17.51 6.69
N LEU A 98 13.45 -17.74 7.93
CA LEU A 98 14.42 -18.79 8.28
C LEU A 98 13.88 -20.21 8.10
N ASN A 99 12.56 -20.39 8.10
CA ASN A 99 11.91 -21.67 7.80
C ASN A 99 11.70 -21.91 6.29
N GLU A 100 11.72 -20.87 5.46
CA GLU A 100 11.74 -21.02 3.99
C GLU A 100 13.13 -21.35 3.45
N PHE A 101 14.19 -21.06 4.22
CA PHE A 101 15.56 -21.45 3.85
C PHE A 101 15.79 -22.95 4.03
N SER A 102 16.50 -23.57 3.07
CA SER A 102 16.98 -24.94 3.20
C SER A 102 17.96 -25.05 4.38
N GLU A 103 18.06 -26.24 4.99
CA GLU A 103 18.85 -26.47 6.22
C GLU A 103 20.29 -25.94 6.11
N CYS A 104 20.92 -26.05 4.93
CA CYS A 104 22.28 -25.56 4.67
C CYS A 104 22.43 -24.03 4.76
N LEU A 105 21.39 -23.23 4.47
CA LEU A 105 21.44 -21.78 4.55
C LEU A 105 21.13 -21.26 5.97
N ARG A 106 20.38 -22.04 6.76
CA ARG A 106 20.02 -21.70 8.15
C ARG A 106 21.22 -21.76 9.10
N GLU A 107 22.17 -22.63 8.80
CA GLU A 107 23.43 -22.78 9.56
C GLU A 107 24.38 -21.58 9.37
N VAL A 108 24.42 -21.00 8.16
CA VAL A 108 25.32 -19.87 7.84
C VAL A 108 24.79 -18.54 8.39
N SER A 109 23.47 -18.38 8.53
CA SER A 109 22.84 -17.16 9.07
C SER A 109 22.80 -17.07 10.60
N SER A 110 23.23 -18.11 11.32
CA SER A 110 23.21 -18.17 12.79
C SER A 110 24.48 -17.62 13.45
N PHE A 111 25.33 -16.91 12.70
CA PHE A 111 26.56 -16.24 13.18
C PHE A 111 26.42 -14.72 13.19
#